data_AF-A0A7X5E5K7-F1
#
_entry.id   AF-A0A7X5E5K7-F1
#
_cell.length_a   1.000
_cell.length_b   1.000
_cell.length_c   1.000
_cell.angle_alpha   90.00
_cell.angle_beta   90.00
_cell.angle_gamma   90.00
#
_symmetry.space_group_name_H-M   'P 1'
#
loop_
_entity.id
_entity.type
_entity.pdbx_description
1 polymer ?
#
loop_
_entity_poly.entity_id
_entity_poly.type
_entity_poly.pdbx_seq_one_letter_code
_entity_poly.pdbx_strand_id
1 'polypeptide(L)'
;KYIQMAGVCPCPRCRIDVVALTLSKMPSKYVVVQKADAVPMLSVYENRYGTALVSSLLAACEQVKAHPRHSSGGDEKPRGVAFVR
;
A
#
# COMPACT_ATOMS: atom_id res chain seq x y z
N LYS A 1 3.28 -10.61 -1.67
CA LYS A 1 4.69 -10.94 -1.98
C LYS A 1 5.67 -10.00 -1.26
N TYR A 2 5.66 -8.70 -1.54
CA TYR A 2 6.64 -7.75 -0.94
C TYR A 2 6.63 -7.65 0.59
N ILE A 3 5.47 -7.69 1.24
CA ILE A 3 5.35 -7.60 2.72
C ILE A 3 5.98 -8.82 3.43
N GLN A 4 5.81 -10.02 2.85
CA GLN A 4 6.40 -11.25 3.37
C GLN A 4 7.91 -11.29 3.17
N MET A 5 8.39 -10.88 1.99
CA MET A 5 9.83 -10.77 1.70
C MET A 5 10.51 -9.72 2.57
N ALA A 6 9.81 -8.63 2.87
CA ALA A 6 10.31 -7.61 3.76
C ALA A 6 10.37 -8.11 5.21
N GLY A 7 9.71 -9.19 5.63
CA GLY A 7 9.75 -9.65 7.03
C GLY A 7 8.96 -8.77 7.99
N VAL A 8 7.89 -8.13 7.50
CA VAL A 8 6.92 -7.41 8.34
C VAL A 8 5.91 -8.41 8.91
N CYS A 9 5.37 -8.15 10.10
CA CYS A 9 4.30 -8.97 10.67
C CYS A 9 3.13 -9.13 9.67
N PRO A 10 2.61 -10.35 9.42
CA PRO A 10 1.55 -10.60 8.45
C PRO A 10 0.15 -10.17 8.94
N CYS A 11 0.06 -9.43 10.05
CA CYS A 11 -1.20 -9.04 10.64
C CYS A 11 -2.03 -8.15 9.67
N PRO A 12 -3.37 -8.24 9.68
CA PRO A 12 -4.20 -7.47 8.77
C PRO A 12 -4.02 -5.96 8.97
N ARG A 13 -3.85 -5.50 10.22
CA ARG A 13 -3.55 -4.09 10.53
C ARG A 13 -2.21 -3.64 9.96
N CYS A 14 -1.17 -4.45 10.12
CA CYS A 14 0.18 -4.19 9.61
C CYS A 14 0.16 -4.02 8.09
N ARG A 15 -0.60 -4.86 7.39
CA ARG A 15 -0.78 -4.75 5.94
C ARG A 15 -1.48 -3.47 5.55
N ILE A 16 -2.52 -3.06 6.27
CA ILE A 16 -3.24 -1.82 6.03
C ILE A 16 -2.31 -0.62 6.26
N ASP A 17 -1.52 -0.65 7.33
CA ASP A 17 -0.58 0.42 7.67
C ASP A 17 0.49 0.61 6.61
N VAL A 18 1.06 -0.49 6.10
CA VAL A 18 2.00 -0.43 4.98
C VAL A 18 1.33 0.22 3.77
N VAL A 19 0.13 -0.23 3.39
CA VAL A 19 -0.59 0.35 2.24
C VAL A 19 -0.89 1.83 2.46
N ALA A 20 -1.38 2.22 3.64
CA ALA A 20 -1.65 3.62 3.97
C ALA A 20 -0.38 4.48 3.84
N LEU A 21 0.73 4.07 4.45
CA LEU A 21 1.99 4.81 4.40
C LEU A 21 2.56 4.91 2.97
N THR A 22 2.46 3.83 2.19
CA THR A 22 2.91 3.85 0.78
C THR A 22 2.12 4.85 -0.03
N LEU A 23 0.79 4.78 0.05
CA LEU A 23 -0.07 5.71 -0.64
C LEU A 23 0.24 7.12 -0.17
N SER A 24 0.21 7.41 1.14
CA SER A 24 0.48 8.74 1.73
C SER A 24 1.75 9.42 1.21
N LYS A 25 2.85 8.66 1.03
CA LYS A 25 4.13 9.20 0.53
C LYS A 25 4.12 9.54 -0.97
N MET A 26 3.17 9.02 -1.74
CA MET A 26 3.03 9.35 -3.16
C MET A 26 2.20 10.60 -3.39
N PRO A 27 2.48 11.35 -4.48
CA PRO A 27 1.58 12.39 -4.93
C PRO A 27 0.22 11.79 -5.32
N SER A 28 -0.87 12.37 -4.83
CA SER A 28 -2.21 12.02 -5.30
C SER A 28 -2.36 12.42 -6.76
N LYS A 29 -2.97 11.55 -7.56
CA LYS A 29 -3.20 11.82 -8.98
C LYS A 29 -4.64 11.46 -9.34
N TYR A 30 -5.39 12.47 -9.76
CA TYR A 30 -6.72 12.32 -10.32
C TYR A 30 -6.64 12.40 -11.84
N VAL A 31 -7.18 11.40 -12.52
CA VAL A 31 -7.18 11.32 -13.98
C VAL A 31 -8.57 10.99 -14.48
N VAL A 32 -9.02 11.77 -15.47
CA VAL A 32 -10.28 11.53 -16.17
C VAL A 32 -9.94 10.70 -17.40
N VAL A 33 -10.50 9.48 -17.45
CA VAL A 33 -10.26 8.52 -18.53
C VAL A 33 -11.60 7.95 -18.97
N GLN A 34 -11.79 7.73 -20.27
CA GLN A 34 -12.97 7.04 -20.76
C GLN A 34 -12.94 5.58 -20.29
N LYS A 35 -14.10 4.97 -20.01
CA LYS A 35 -14.15 3.60 -19.47
C LYS A 35 -13.42 2.58 -20.36
N ALA A 36 -13.45 2.77 -21.68
CA ALA A 36 -12.74 1.91 -22.63
C ALA A 36 -11.20 2.01 -22.50
N ASP A 37 -10.69 3.19 -22.13
CA ASP A 37 -9.24 3.46 -22.05
C ASP A 37 -8.66 3.25 -20.65
N ALA A 38 -9.50 2.86 -19.68
CA ALA A 38 -9.06 2.66 -18.30
C ALA A 38 -8.01 1.55 -18.18
N VAL A 39 -8.23 0.41 -18.84
CA VAL A 39 -7.31 -0.75 -18.80
C VAL A 39 -5.92 -0.42 -19.38
N PRO A 40 -5.79 0.13 -20.60
CA PRO A 40 -4.47 0.49 -21.12
C PRO A 40 -3.79 1.58 -20.30
N MET A 41 -4.55 2.55 -19.76
CA MET A 41 -4.00 3.58 -18.87
C MET A 41 -3.43 3.00 -17.57
N LEU A 42 -4.04 1.95 -17.01
CA LEU A 42 -3.49 1.27 -15.82
C LEU A 42 -2.10 0.71 -16.11
N SER A 43 -1.91 0.02 -17.24
CA SER A 43 -0.59 -0.52 -17.62
C SER A 43 0.47 0.57 -17.80
N VAL A 44 0.11 1.71 -18.39
CA VAL A 44 1.00 2.87 -18.52
C VAL A 44 1.39 3.42 -17.15
N TYR A 45 0.43 3.52 -16.23
CA TYR A 45 0.71 4.02 -14.88
C TYR A 45 1.49 3.05 -14.02
N GLU A 46 1.24 1.75 -14.13
CA GLU A 46 2.04 0.71 -13.49
C GLU A 46 3.51 0.81 -13.92
N ASN A 47 3.78 1.00 -15.21
CA ASN A 47 5.15 1.16 -15.72
C ASN A 47 5.79 2.48 -15.23
N ARG A 48 5.04 3.58 -15.23
CA ARG A 48 5.58 4.89 -14.84
C ARG A 48 5.84 5.00 -13.33
N TYR A 49 4.95 4.47 -12.50
CA TYR A 49 5.01 4.60 -11.04
C TYR A 49 5.52 3.36 -10.32
N GLY A 50 5.71 2.23 -11.01
CA GLY A 50 6.10 0.96 -10.40
C GLY A 50 7.38 1.04 -9.57
N THR A 51 8.39 1.77 -10.04
CA THR A 51 9.66 1.95 -9.31
C THR A 51 9.48 2.75 -8.01
N ALA A 52 8.76 3.88 -8.09
CA ALA A 52 8.43 4.71 -6.93
C ALA A 52 7.49 3.98 -5.94
N LEU A 53 6.58 3.14 -6.46
CA LEU A 53 5.72 2.25 -5.69
C LEU A 53 6.55 1.26 -4.87
N VAL A 54 7.51 0.59 -5.50
CA VAL A 54 8.34 -0.40 -4.80
C VAL A 54 9.24 0.27 -3.76
N SER A 55 9.88 1.40 -4.06
CA SER A 55 10.79 2.07 -3.12
C SER A 55 10.06 2.59 -1.88
N SER A 56 8.92 3.26 -2.06
CA SER A 56 8.08 3.72 -0.95
C SER A 56 7.49 2.56 -0.14
N LEU A 57 7.20 1.42 -0.78
CA LEU A 57 6.74 0.20 -0.12
C LEU A 57 7.80 -0.43 0.75
N LEU A 58 9.05 -0.49 0.29
CA LEU A 58 10.16 -0.94 1.12
C LEU A 58 10.37 0.00 2.32
N ALA A 59 10.40 1.31 2.10
CA ALA A 59 10.54 2.29 3.16
C ALA A 59 9.37 2.26 4.18
N ALA A 60 8.15 2.02 3.72
CA ALA A 60 6.99 1.86 4.59
C ALA A 60 7.09 0.57 5.43
N CYS A 61 7.59 -0.53 4.84
CA CYS A 61 7.81 -1.78 5.56
C CYS A 61 8.82 -1.61 6.71
N GLU A 62 9.91 -0.88 6.50
CA GLU A 62 10.89 -0.58 7.55
C GLU A 62 10.26 0.24 8.69
N GLN A 63 9.44 1.23 8.34
CA GLN A 63 8.77 2.08 9.33
C GLN A 63 7.75 1.30 10.18
N VAL A 64 6.96 0.41 9.57
CA VAL A 64 5.98 -0.42 10.29
C VAL A 64 6.66 -1.49 11.16
N LYS A 65 7.83 -1.99 10.75
CA LYS A 65 8.64 -2.88 11.61
C LYS A 65 9.20 -2.17 12.83
N ALA A 66 9.66 -0.93 12.66
CA ALA A 66 10.23 -0.15 13.76
C ALA A 66 9.17 0.22 14.80
N HIS A 67 7.92 0.46 14.37
CA HIS A 67 6.79 0.80 15.23
C HIS A 67 5.55 -0.03 14.87
N PRO A 68 5.48 -1.30 15.31
CA PRO A 68 4.32 -2.13 15.09
C PRO A 68 3.14 -1.59 15.91
N ARG A 69 2.03 -1.25 15.23
CA ARG A 69 0.77 -0.81 15.88
C ARG A 69 -0.17 -1.97 16.25
N HIS A 70 0.28 -3.21 16.09
CA HIS A 70 -0.54 -4.38 16.38
C HIS A 70 -0.37 -4.81 17.84
N SER A 71 -1.49 -5.04 18.53
CA SER A 71 -1.49 -5.66 19.86
C SER A 71 -1.14 -7.14 19.72
N SER A 72 -0.39 -7.71 20.66
CA SER A 72 0.16 -9.08 20.59
C SER A 72 -0.89 -10.21 20.57
N GLY A 73 -2.18 -9.92 20.55
CA GLY A 73 -3.26 -10.88 20.37
C GLY A 73 -3.93 -10.67 19.01
N GLY A 74 -4.03 -11.73 18.21
CA GLY A 74 -4.50 -11.72 16.82
C GLY A 74 -5.68 -10.78 16.57
N ASP A 75 -5.39 -9.66 15.91
CA ASP A 75 -6.38 -8.64 15.61
C ASP A 75 -7.43 -9.18 14.63
N GLU A 76 -8.68 -9.14 15.08
CA GLU A 76 -9.89 -9.42 14.34
C GLU A 76 -9.87 -8.75 12.96
N LYS A 77 -10.29 -9.49 11.92
CA LYS A 77 -10.28 -9.01 10.54
C LYS A 77 -11.01 -7.66 10.47
N PRO A 78 -10.32 -6.56 10.10
CA PRO A 78 -10.94 -5.25 10.12
C PRO A 78 -12.10 -5.23 9.11
N ARG A 79 -13.30 -4.98 9.62
CA ARG A 79 -14.51 -4.89 8.79
C ARG A 79 -14.53 -3.51 8.12
N GLY A 80 -14.39 -3.49 6.80
CA GLY A 80 -14.56 -2.27 5.97
C GLY A 80 -13.47 -1.22 6.17
N VAL A 81 -12.28 -1.45 5.60
CA VAL A 81 -11.21 -0.45 5.57
C VAL A 81 -11.32 0.40 4.31
N ALA A 82 -11.43 1.71 4.46
CA ALA A 82 -11.37 2.67 3.37
C ALA A 82 -10.10 3.53 3.50
N PHE A 83 -9.36 3.69 2.41
CA PHE A 83 -8.23 4.62 2.34
C PHE A 83 -8.76 5.95 1.83
N VAL A 84 -8.82 6.96 2.69
CA VAL A 84 -9.29 8.30 2.34
C VAL A 84 -8.11 9.14 1.89
N ARG A 85 -8.17 9.68 0.68
CA ARG A 85 -7.22 10.65 0.15
C ARG A 85 -7.86 11.54 -0.90
#